data_AF-A0A917MHM0-F1
#
_entry.id   AF-A0A917MHM0-F1
#
_cell.length_a   1.000
_cell.length_b   1.000
_cell.length_c   1.000
_cell.angle_alpha   90.00
_cell.angle_beta   90.00
_cell.angle_gamma   90.00
#
_symmetry.space_group_name_H-M   'P 1'
#
loop_
_entity.id
_entity.type
_entity.pdbx_description
1 polymer ?
#
loop_
_entity_poly.entity_id
_entity_poly.type
_entity_poly.pdbx_seq_one_letter_code
_entity_poly.pdbx_strand_id
1 'polypeptide(L)'
;MRRVAWVLLLGAVACPLGAQAKSSAPKFDLEAVNAAGLPPEAAPPKAGKANAKAPPAKFQPGYLKAQVLLDRQHFSPGSIDGKDGENFHKALTAFQQSRQLPVTGKLDQATWVALNQDAKPALTRYEIKKSDIKGPFTKTIPAQLEKQAKLDRLGYKNPKEMFSERFHLEEALLAQLNPGKSFKKAGDEIVVPDVAREGGKIKVSRVEIDKQARLLRAFGEDGALVAAYPASIGSDDKPAPSGSFKITGVARNPVYHYNPKYAFKGVKTNEPFTVAAGPNNPVGAVWIDLSEPSYGIHGTAEPSRIGRTYSHGCVRLTNWDVSDLAGMVKKGVETVFEDTSPPQIETGAIAQKSPEPQAAPAQAAPPAVADAKAIPSFVAAPPLSATKAK
;
A
#
# COMPACT_ATOMS: atom_id res chain seq x y z
N MET A 1 -15.47 92.51 -1.85
CA MET A 1 -14.32 91.77 -2.42
C MET A 1 -14.22 90.42 -1.72
N ARG A 2 -14.71 89.34 -2.35
CA ARG A 2 -14.62 87.96 -1.81
C ARG A 2 -13.85 87.10 -2.81
N ARG A 3 -12.77 86.49 -2.34
CA ARG A 3 -11.88 85.61 -3.10
C ARG A 3 -12.50 84.21 -3.22
N VAL A 4 -12.31 83.63 -4.40
CA VAL A 4 -12.68 82.28 -4.80
C VAL A 4 -11.66 81.29 -4.23
N ALA A 5 -12.11 80.14 -3.73
CA ALA A 5 -11.27 78.97 -3.48
C ALA A 5 -11.93 77.74 -4.13
N TRP A 6 -11.23 77.13 -5.08
CA TRP A 6 -11.59 75.87 -5.72
C TRP A 6 -11.13 74.71 -4.85
N VAL A 7 -12.00 73.74 -4.59
CA VAL A 7 -11.65 72.45 -3.98
C VAL A 7 -11.91 71.34 -5.01
N LEU A 8 -10.84 70.67 -5.41
CA LEU A 8 -10.84 69.45 -6.23
C LEU A 8 -11.32 68.26 -5.39
N LEU A 9 -12.41 67.60 -5.82
CA LEU A 9 -12.80 66.28 -5.30
C LEU A 9 -12.10 65.17 -6.10
N LEU A 10 -11.23 64.41 -5.43
CA LEU A 10 -10.74 63.11 -5.90
C LEU A 10 -11.77 62.03 -5.52
N GLY A 11 -12.43 61.45 -6.52
CA GLY A 11 -13.26 60.25 -6.34
C GLY A 11 -12.39 58.99 -6.29
N ALA A 12 -12.32 58.34 -5.12
CA ALA A 12 -11.75 57.01 -4.99
C ALA A 12 -12.83 55.96 -5.30
N VAL A 13 -12.70 55.27 -6.45
CA VAL A 13 -13.49 54.09 -6.77
C VAL A 13 -12.91 52.90 -6.02
N ALA A 14 -13.61 52.45 -4.97
CA ALA A 14 -13.28 51.22 -4.27
C ALA A 14 -13.73 50.02 -5.11
N CYS A 15 -12.75 49.26 -5.62
CA CYS A 15 -12.98 47.98 -6.31
C CYS A 15 -13.17 46.88 -5.25
N PRO A 16 -14.29 46.15 -5.19
CA PRO A 16 -14.44 45.07 -4.23
C PRO A 16 -13.57 43.88 -4.65
N LEU A 17 -12.58 43.53 -3.82
CA LEU A 17 -11.85 42.27 -3.95
C LEU A 17 -12.86 41.12 -3.85
N GLY A 18 -13.04 40.40 -4.96
CA GLY A 18 -13.78 39.15 -4.98
C GLY A 18 -13.13 38.15 -4.04
N ALA A 19 -13.89 37.70 -3.04
CA ALA A 19 -13.51 36.58 -2.21
C ALA A 19 -13.35 35.34 -3.10
N GLN A 20 -12.10 34.92 -3.32
CA GLN A 20 -11.82 33.61 -3.90
C GLN A 20 -12.39 32.55 -2.97
N ALA A 21 -13.42 31.84 -3.42
CA ALA A 21 -13.92 30.65 -2.76
C ALA A 21 -12.75 29.68 -2.57
N LYS A 22 -12.36 29.44 -1.31
CA LYS A 22 -11.42 28.39 -0.97
C LYS A 22 -11.99 27.08 -1.52
N SER A 23 -11.35 26.53 -2.55
CA SER A 23 -11.68 25.21 -3.08
C SER A 23 -11.55 24.20 -1.94
N SER A 24 -12.68 23.75 -1.40
CA SER A 24 -12.70 22.62 -0.48
C SER A 24 -12.28 21.39 -1.26
N ALA A 25 -11.32 20.62 -0.74
CA ALA A 25 -11.03 19.29 -1.26
C ALA A 25 -12.34 18.50 -1.42
N PRO A 26 -12.48 17.69 -2.49
CA PRO A 26 -13.66 16.87 -2.68
C PRO A 26 -13.91 16.04 -1.41
N LYS A 27 -15.08 16.22 -0.79
CA LYS A 27 -15.51 15.40 0.32
C LYS A 27 -16.01 14.09 -0.27
N PHE A 28 -15.37 12.99 0.06
CA PHE A 28 -15.83 11.66 -0.30
C PHE A 28 -16.84 11.22 0.77
N ASP A 29 -18.08 11.00 0.35
CA ASP A 29 -19.05 10.30 1.18
C ASP A 29 -19.11 8.81 0.78
N LEU A 30 -19.51 7.98 1.73
CA LEU A 30 -19.55 6.53 1.62
C LEU A 30 -20.46 6.11 0.47
N GLU A 31 -21.58 6.79 0.33
CA GLU A 31 -22.63 6.51 -0.63
C GLU A 31 -22.17 6.77 -2.07
N ALA A 32 -21.46 7.89 -2.31
CA ALA A 32 -20.92 8.26 -3.62
C ALA A 32 -19.86 7.27 -4.12
N VAL A 33 -19.02 6.73 -3.22
CA VAL A 33 -18.03 5.72 -3.60
C VAL A 33 -18.69 4.37 -3.89
N ASN A 34 -19.65 3.95 -3.06
CA ASN A 34 -20.35 2.69 -3.27
C ASN A 34 -21.21 2.68 -4.55
N ALA A 35 -21.86 3.81 -4.85
CA ALA A 35 -22.65 4.02 -6.06
C ALA A 35 -21.81 4.43 -7.28
N ALA A 36 -20.50 4.62 -7.14
CA ALA A 36 -19.65 5.07 -8.22
C ALA A 36 -19.72 4.10 -9.41
N GLY A 37 -19.84 4.66 -10.61
CA GLY A 37 -19.69 3.97 -11.89
C GLY A 37 -18.25 4.05 -12.41
N LEU A 38 -18.05 3.53 -13.62
CA LEU A 38 -16.78 3.62 -14.32
C LEU A 38 -16.36 5.10 -14.48
N PRO A 39 -15.16 5.50 -14.02
CA PRO A 39 -14.65 6.85 -14.24
C PRO A 39 -14.59 7.18 -15.74
N PRO A 40 -14.93 8.41 -16.17
CA PRO A 40 -14.71 8.84 -17.55
C PRO A 40 -13.22 8.72 -17.89
N GLU A 41 -12.93 8.20 -19.09
CA GLU A 41 -11.55 8.11 -19.59
C GLU A 41 -10.93 9.52 -19.57
N ALA A 42 -9.72 9.62 -19.02
CA ALA A 42 -9.02 10.90 -18.98
C ALA A 42 -8.80 11.40 -20.41
N ALA A 43 -9.26 12.62 -20.70
CA ALA A 43 -9.05 13.22 -22.02
C ALA A 43 -7.55 13.22 -22.35
N PRO A 44 -7.15 12.85 -23.58
CA PRO A 44 -5.75 12.85 -23.96
C PRO A 44 -5.15 14.24 -23.75
N PRO A 45 -3.88 14.33 -23.32
CA PRO A 45 -3.22 15.62 -23.16
C PRO A 45 -3.30 16.38 -24.48
N LYS A 46 -3.81 17.61 -24.45
CA LYS A 46 -3.90 18.45 -25.66
C LYS A 46 -2.51 18.56 -26.28
N ALA A 47 -2.38 18.10 -27.52
CA ALA A 47 -1.14 18.19 -28.28
C ALA A 47 -0.67 19.66 -28.30
N GLY A 48 0.52 19.94 -27.75
CA GLY A 48 1.13 21.27 -27.83
C GLY A 48 1.86 21.80 -26.58
N LYS A 49 1.87 21.10 -25.43
CA LYS A 49 2.70 21.53 -24.27
C LYS A 49 3.38 20.36 -23.58
N ALA A 50 4.46 19.86 -24.19
CA ALA A 50 5.29 18.77 -23.65
C ALA A 50 6.20 19.17 -22.46
N ASN A 51 5.94 20.30 -21.78
CA ASN A 51 6.74 20.76 -20.62
C ASN A 51 5.90 21.22 -19.42
N ALA A 52 4.58 20.92 -19.40
CA ALA A 52 3.78 21.13 -18.20
C ALA A 52 3.67 19.80 -17.44
N LYS A 53 4.14 19.78 -16.18
CA LYS A 53 3.83 18.72 -15.21
C LYS A 53 2.35 18.38 -15.34
N ALA A 54 2.03 17.15 -15.76
CA ALA A 54 0.64 16.72 -15.92
C ALA A 54 -0.14 17.09 -14.66
N PRO A 55 -1.33 17.71 -14.76
CA PRO A 55 -2.12 18.04 -13.60
C PRO A 55 -2.34 16.76 -12.79
N PRO A 56 -2.23 16.80 -11.45
CA PRO A 56 -2.42 15.61 -10.63
C PRO A 56 -3.77 14.98 -10.99
N ALA A 57 -3.77 13.67 -11.27
CA ALA A 57 -4.99 12.94 -11.58
C ALA A 57 -6.04 13.30 -10.52
N LYS A 58 -7.18 13.84 -10.97
CA LYS A 58 -8.26 14.19 -10.07
C LYS A 58 -8.72 12.90 -9.40
N PHE A 59 -8.78 12.89 -8.07
CA PHE A 59 -9.33 11.77 -7.32
C PHE A 59 -10.78 11.57 -7.74
N GLN A 60 -11.15 10.35 -8.16
CA GLN A 60 -12.51 10.00 -8.57
C GLN A 60 -13.02 8.80 -7.77
N PRO A 61 -14.28 8.82 -7.28
CA PRO A 61 -14.85 7.73 -6.49
C PRO A 61 -14.75 6.35 -7.15
N GLY A 62 -14.86 6.27 -8.48
CA GLY A 62 -14.77 5.01 -9.21
C GLY A 62 -13.38 4.36 -9.13
N TYR A 63 -12.29 5.13 -9.06
CA TYR A 63 -10.94 4.57 -8.85
C TYR A 63 -10.79 3.98 -7.44
N LEU A 64 -11.30 4.68 -6.42
CA LEU A 64 -11.31 4.14 -5.06
C LEU A 64 -12.11 2.83 -4.99
N LYS A 65 -13.32 2.81 -5.55
CA LYS A 65 -14.13 1.58 -5.62
C LYS A 65 -13.39 0.45 -6.32
N ALA A 66 -12.81 0.70 -7.50
CA ALA A 66 -12.05 -0.31 -8.24
C ALA A 66 -10.84 -0.85 -7.45
N GLN A 67 -10.09 0.02 -6.77
CA GLN A 67 -8.97 -0.39 -5.91
C GLN A 67 -9.42 -1.33 -4.78
N VAL A 68 -10.55 -1.05 -4.12
CA VAL A 68 -11.10 -1.95 -3.09
C VAL A 68 -11.51 -3.30 -3.68
N LEU A 69 -12.23 -3.30 -4.80
CA LEU A 69 -12.71 -4.55 -5.43
C LEU A 69 -11.55 -5.43 -5.92
N LEU A 70 -10.47 -4.81 -6.40
CA LEU A 70 -9.22 -5.48 -6.75
C LEU A 70 -8.54 -6.10 -5.52
N ASP A 71 -8.40 -5.32 -4.43
CA ASP A 71 -7.81 -5.78 -3.18
C ASP A 71 -8.57 -6.99 -2.58
N ARG A 72 -9.91 -6.96 -2.58
CA ARG A 72 -10.75 -8.07 -2.11
C ARG A 72 -10.58 -9.35 -2.92
N GLN A 73 -10.18 -9.23 -4.17
CA GLN A 73 -9.97 -10.33 -5.11
C GLN A 73 -8.50 -10.76 -5.21
N HIS A 74 -7.65 -10.37 -4.25
CA HIS A 74 -6.23 -10.70 -4.18
C HIS A 74 -5.35 -10.08 -5.30
N PHE A 75 -5.87 -9.10 -6.04
CA PHE A 75 -5.10 -8.31 -7.02
C PHE A 75 -4.80 -6.94 -6.40
N SER A 76 -3.80 -6.89 -5.53
CA SER A 76 -3.57 -5.70 -4.69
C SER A 76 -3.14 -4.48 -5.49
N PRO A 77 -3.77 -3.31 -5.30
CA PRO A 77 -3.25 -2.04 -5.81
C PRO A 77 -2.12 -1.47 -4.91
N GLY A 78 -1.66 -2.21 -3.90
CA GLY A 78 -0.81 -1.71 -2.83
C GLY A 78 -1.61 -0.88 -1.83
N SER A 79 -1.11 0.28 -1.43
CA SER A 79 -1.87 1.21 -0.58
C SER A 79 -2.99 1.88 -1.38
N ILE A 80 -4.23 1.66 -0.97
CA ILE A 80 -5.42 2.29 -1.54
C ILE A 80 -5.33 3.80 -1.30
N ASP A 81 -5.37 4.57 -2.39
CA ASP A 81 -5.21 6.02 -2.38
C ASP A 81 -6.22 6.75 -3.28
N GLY A 82 -7.11 6.01 -3.95
CA GLY A 82 -8.17 6.49 -4.83
C GLY A 82 -7.67 7.18 -6.11
N LYS A 83 -6.41 6.96 -6.49
CA LYS A 83 -5.78 7.59 -7.67
C LYS A 83 -5.56 6.57 -8.78
N ASP A 84 -5.54 7.09 -10.00
CA ASP A 84 -5.07 6.38 -11.18
C ASP A 84 -3.53 6.38 -11.18
N GLY A 85 -2.92 5.24 -10.89
CA GLY A 85 -1.49 5.15 -10.61
C GLY A 85 -0.89 3.79 -10.98
N GLU A 86 0.43 3.72 -11.05
CA GLU A 86 1.15 2.57 -11.62
C GLU A 86 0.80 1.22 -10.97
N ASN A 87 0.76 1.14 -9.64
CA ASN A 87 0.38 -0.10 -8.94
C ASN A 87 -1.08 -0.50 -9.23
N PHE A 88 -1.97 0.48 -9.40
CA PHE A 88 -3.36 0.22 -9.80
C PHE A 88 -3.44 -0.38 -11.21
N HIS A 89 -2.68 0.15 -12.17
CA HIS A 89 -2.58 -0.44 -13.52
C HIS A 89 -2.00 -1.86 -13.52
N LYS A 90 -1.00 -2.14 -12.68
CA LYS A 90 -0.45 -3.49 -12.52
C LYS A 90 -1.50 -4.46 -11.98
N ALA A 91 -2.26 -4.04 -10.97
CA ALA A 91 -3.36 -4.83 -10.42
C ALA A 91 -4.45 -5.11 -11.47
N LEU A 92 -4.83 -4.10 -12.26
CA LEU A 92 -5.78 -4.26 -13.37
C LEU A 92 -5.27 -5.26 -14.41
N THR A 93 -4.00 -5.15 -14.81
CA THR A 93 -3.35 -6.05 -15.78
C THR A 93 -3.44 -7.51 -15.29
N ALA A 94 -3.04 -7.76 -14.05
CA ALA A 94 -3.08 -9.09 -13.46
C ALA A 94 -4.52 -9.62 -13.30
N PHE A 95 -5.45 -8.75 -12.90
CA PHE A 95 -6.87 -9.10 -12.80
C PHE A 95 -7.44 -9.49 -14.17
N GLN A 96 -7.19 -8.69 -15.21
CA GLN A 96 -7.62 -8.98 -16.59
C GLN A 96 -7.07 -10.31 -17.08
N GLN A 97 -5.77 -10.58 -16.86
CA GLN A 97 -5.15 -11.87 -17.17
C GLN A 97 -5.86 -13.02 -16.46
N SER A 98 -6.14 -12.89 -15.16
CA SER A 98 -6.82 -13.94 -14.39
C SER A 98 -8.26 -14.21 -14.84
N ARG A 99 -8.91 -13.21 -15.45
CA ARG A 99 -10.29 -13.28 -15.94
C ARG A 99 -10.36 -13.56 -17.44
N GLN A 100 -9.22 -13.80 -18.10
CA GLN A 100 -9.12 -14.01 -19.55
C GLN A 100 -9.75 -12.86 -20.35
N LEU A 101 -9.65 -11.64 -19.83
CA LEU A 101 -10.08 -10.42 -20.49
C LEU A 101 -8.95 -9.89 -21.39
N PRO A 102 -9.26 -9.01 -22.38
CA PRO A 102 -8.22 -8.23 -23.04
C PRO A 102 -7.35 -7.49 -22.00
N VAL A 103 -6.04 -7.71 -22.07
CA VAL A 103 -5.08 -7.17 -21.10
C VAL A 103 -4.71 -5.75 -21.52
N THR A 104 -5.55 -4.79 -21.13
CA THR A 104 -5.39 -3.36 -21.47
C THR A 104 -4.61 -2.58 -20.42
N GLY A 105 -4.53 -3.09 -19.19
CA GLY A 105 -4.01 -2.38 -18.02
C GLY A 105 -4.83 -1.15 -17.61
N LYS A 106 -6.00 -0.94 -18.24
CA LYS A 106 -6.90 0.18 -18.00
C LYS A 106 -8.17 -0.28 -17.29
N LEU A 107 -8.78 0.61 -16.52
CA LEU A 107 -10.12 0.40 -15.99
C LEU A 107 -11.13 0.65 -17.13
N ASP A 108 -11.29 -0.33 -18.02
CA ASP A 108 -12.26 -0.30 -19.11
C ASP A 108 -13.60 -0.93 -18.72
N GLN A 109 -14.58 -0.87 -19.64
CA GLN A 109 -15.93 -1.37 -19.39
C GLN A 109 -15.96 -2.87 -19.07
N ALA A 110 -15.17 -3.69 -19.76
CA ALA A 110 -15.13 -5.13 -19.52
C ALA A 110 -14.57 -5.44 -18.12
N THR A 111 -13.49 -4.75 -17.76
CA THR A 111 -12.85 -4.85 -16.45
C THR A 111 -13.78 -4.36 -15.34
N TRP A 112 -14.49 -3.26 -15.55
CA TRP A 112 -15.46 -2.72 -14.61
C TRP A 112 -16.59 -3.71 -14.33
N VAL A 113 -17.16 -4.32 -15.37
CA VAL A 113 -18.22 -5.34 -15.23
C VAL A 113 -17.70 -6.57 -14.48
N ALA A 114 -16.47 -7.01 -14.75
CA ALA A 114 -15.87 -8.15 -14.06
C ALA A 114 -15.56 -7.85 -12.59
N LEU A 115 -15.09 -6.64 -12.26
CA LEU A 115 -14.84 -6.24 -10.86
C LEU A 115 -16.13 -6.19 -10.04
N ASN A 116 -17.22 -5.68 -10.62
CA ASN A 116 -18.51 -5.53 -9.93
C ASN A 116 -19.32 -6.83 -9.82
N GLN A 117 -18.74 -7.99 -10.16
CA GLN A 117 -19.31 -9.28 -9.76
C GLN A 117 -19.29 -9.44 -8.23
N ASP A 118 -18.33 -8.79 -7.55
CA ASP A 118 -18.47 -8.49 -6.14
C ASP A 118 -19.41 -7.28 -5.95
N ALA A 119 -20.65 -7.57 -5.55
CA ALA A 119 -21.71 -6.59 -5.35
C ALA A 119 -21.66 -5.89 -3.98
N LYS A 120 -20.68 -6.21 -3.13
CA LYS A 120 -20.61 -5.62 -1.79
C LYS A 120 -20.21 -4.14 -1.84
N PRO A 121 -20.63 -3.36 -0.83
CA PRO A 121 -20.11 -2.01 -0.63
C PRO A 121 -18.58 -2.01 -0.59
N ALA A 122 -17.96 -1.09 -1.34
CA ALA A 122 -16.51 -0.88 -1.32
C ALA A 122 -16.08 -0.11 -0.06
N LEU A 123 -16.92 0.81 0.44
CA LEU A 123 -16.73 1.48 1.70
C LEU A 123 -17.81 1.07 2.70
N THR A 124 -17.40 0.98 3.96
CA THR A 124 -18.24 0.57 5.07
C THR A 124 -17.94 1.41 6.31
N ARG A 125 -18.84 1.33 7.30
CA ARG A 125 -18.65 1.97 8.60
C ARG A 125 -18.02 0.97 9.56
N TYR A 126 -17.02 1.43 10.28
CA TYR A 126 -16.36 0.69 11.35
C TYR A 126 -16.49 1.46 12.66
N GLU A 127 -17.06 0.81 13.67
CA GLU A 127 -17.07 1.32 15.04
C GLU A 127 -15.72 1.07 15.70
N ILE A 128 -15.06 2.13 16.16
CA ILE A 128 -13.79 2.03 16.87
C ILE A 128 -13.98 1.29 18.19
N LYS A 129 -13.27 0.17 18.37
CA LYS A 129 -13.39 -0.66 19.58
C LYS A 129 -12.43 -0.17 20.66
N LYS A 130 -12.72 -0.52 21.93
CA LYS A 130 -11.80 -0.26 23.05
C LYS A 130 -10.43 -0.90 22.83
N SER A 131 -10.37 -2.06 22.20
CA SER A 131 -9.11 -2.75 21.84
C SER A 131 -8.28 -1.94 20.84
N ASP A 132 -8.91 -1.23 19.92
CA ASP A 132 -8.22 -0.40 18.92
C ASP A 132 -7.51 0.77 19.58
N ILE A 133 -8.11 1.34 20.64
CA ILE A 133 -7.50 2.43 21.42
C ILE A 133 -6.40 1.92 22.36
N LYS A 134 -6.48 0.66 22.78
CA LYS A 134 -5.42 0.01 23.58
C LYS A 134 -4.17 -0.26 22.75
N GLY A 135 -4.31 -0.39 21.43
CA GLY A 135 -3.22 -0.64 20.50
C GLY A 135 -2.96 -2.12 20.28
N PRO A 136 -1.87 -2.41 19.56
CA PRO A 136 -0.52 -2.26 20.12
C PRO A 136 0.26 -1.05 19.56
N PHE A 137 0.52 -0.04 20.42
CA PHE A 137 1.18 1.20 20.01
C PHE A 137 2.62 1.37 20.54
N THR A 138 3.50 1.89 19.68
CA THR A 138 4.84 2.39 20.02
C THR A 138 4.94 3.84 19.54
N LYS A 139 4.63 4.80 20.42
CA LYS A 139 4.45 6.23 20.06
C LYS A 139 5.66 6.84 19.35
N THR A 140 6.87 6.45 19.76
CA THR A 140 8.11 6.95 19.19
C THR A 140 8.95 5.78 18.72
N ILE A 141 9.16 5.69 17.42
CA ILE A 141 10.07 4.73 16.79
C ILE A 141 11.23 5.55 16.22
N PRO A 142 12.45 5.45 16.78
CA PRO A 142 13.61 6.18 16.28
C PRO A 142 14.03 5.64 14.90
N ALA A 143 14.62 6.48 14.06
CA ALA A 143 15.10 6.05 12.75
C ALA A 143 16.30 5.08 12.83
N GLN A 144 17.11 5.17 13.89
CA GLN A 144 18.32 4.36 14.08
C GLN A 144 17.98 2.96 14.59
N LEU A 145 18.43 1.91 13.90
CA LEU A 145 18.16 0.51 14.26
C LEU A 145 18.69 0.15 15.65
N GLU A 146 19.84 0.69 16.06
CA GLU A 146 20.41 0.45 17.39
C GLU A 146 19.54 1.02 18.52
N LYS A 147 18.79 2.08 18.22
CA LYS A 147 17.82 2.64 19.17
C LYS A 147 16.50 1.87 19.12
N GLN A 148 16.10 1.37 17.95
CA GLN A 148 14.94 0.49 17.84
C GLN A 148 15.13 -0.83 18.60
N ALA A 149 16.37 -1.35 18.64
CA ALA A 149 16.73 -2.55 19.40
C ALA A 149 16.48 -2.44 20.92
N LYS A 150 16.32 -1.22 21.44
CA LYS A 150 16.01 -0.96 22.86
C LYS A 150 14.50 -0.92 23.15
N LEU A 151 13.66 -1.07 22.13
CA LEU A 151 12.21 -1.06 22.27
C LEU A 151 11.69 -2.48 22.47
N ASP A 152 10.72 -2.67 23.37
CA ASP A 152 10.08 -3.96 23.60
C ASP A 152 9.24 -4.45 22.40
N ARG A 153 8.80 -3.51 21.54
CA ARG A 153 8.03 -3.78 20.33
C ARG A 153 8.08 -2.61 19.35
N LEU A 154 7.92 -2.90 18.06
CA LEU A 154 7.73 -1.92 16.99
C LEU A 154 6.26 -1.92 16.54
N GLY A 155 5.35 -1.55 17.45
CA GLY A 155 3.92 -1.40 17.19
C GLY A 155 3.59 -0.21 16.29
N TYR A 156 2.30 0.09 16.13
CA TYR A 156 1.86 1.27 15.39
C TYR A 156 2.20 2.57 16.14
N LYS A 157 2.59 3.65 15.46
CA LYS A 157 2.87 4.94 16.10
C LYS A 157 1.60 5.58 16.65
N ASN A 158 0.46 5.34 16.00
CA ASN A 158 -0.83 5.92 16.39
C ASN A 158 -2.02 5.13 15.79
N PRO A 159 -3.27 5.38 16.24
CA PRO A 159 -4.45 4.69 15.71
C PRO A 159 -4.70 4.90 14.21
N LYS A 160 -4.36 6.08 13.66
CA LYS A 160 -4.56 6.38 12.24
C LYS A 160 -3.70 5.47 11.36
N GLU A 161 -2.44 5.26 11.73
CA GLU A 161 -1.55 4.28 11.08
C GLU A 161 -2.10 2.86 11.20
N MET A 162 -2.52 2.44 12.41
CA MET A 162 -3.12 1.11 12.62
C MET A 162 -4.35 0.87 11.74
N PHE A 163 -5.25 1.85 11.64
CA PHE A 163 -6.42 1.74 10.77
C PHE A 163 -6.06 1.79 9.28
N SER A 164 -5.03 2.56 8.92
CA SER A 164 -4.51 2.61 7.55
C SER A 164 -3.98 1.24 7.11
N GLU A 165 -3.19 0.59 7.97
CA GLU A 165 -2.68 -0.78 7.75
C GLU A 165 -3.81 -1.82 7.76
N ARG A 166 -4.76 -1.73 8.70
CA ARG A 166 -5.88 -2.69 8.80
C ARG A 166 -6.81 -2.65 7.60
N PHE A 167 -7.04 -1.48 7.02
CA PHE A 167 -7.97 -1.27 5.92
C PHE A 167 -7.25 -0.92 4.59
N HIS A 168 -5.96 -1.25 4.51
CA HIS A 168 -5.11 -1.23 3.31
C HIS A 168 -5.02 0.13 2.57
N LEU A 169 -5.16 1.26 3.27
CA LEU A 169 -5.21 2.60 2.66
C LEU A 169 -4.12 3.54 3.17
N GLU A 170 -3.79 4.57 2.39
CA GLU A 170 -2.90 5.64 2.87
C GLU A 170 -3.55 6.45 4.01
N GLU A 171 -2.76 6.86 5.01
CA GLU A 171 -3.23 7.70 6.13
C GLU A 171 -3.91 9.00 5.67
N ALA A 172 -3.49 9.55 4.52
CA ALA A 172 -4.08 10.74 3.93
C ALA A 172 -5.50 10.48 3.42
N LEU A 173 -5.74 9.34 2.77
CA LEU A 173 -7.07 8.94 2.34
C LEU A 173 -7.96 8.64 3.54
N LEU A 174 -7.45 7.95 4.56
CA LEU A 174 -8.21 7.69 5.78
C LEU A 174 -8.71 8.99 6.42
N ALA A 175 -7.87 10.03 6.47
CA ALA A 175 -8.24 11.35 6.98
C ALA A 175 -9.26 12.07 6.07
N GLN A 176 -9.17 11.91 4.75
CA GLN A 176 -10.12 12.49 3.78
C GLN A 176 -11.51 11.84 3.89
N LEU A 177 -11.60 10.53 4.08
CA LEU A 177 -12.86 9.80 4.31
C LEU A 177 -13.50 10.15 5.65
N ASN A 178 -12.72 10.66 6.61
CA ASN A 178 -13.13 10.87 7.99
C ASN A 178 -12.79 12.28 8.49
N PRO A 179 -13.30 13.35 7.85
CA PRO A 179 -12.96 14.72 8.20
C PRO A 179 -13.31 15.01 9.66
N GLY A 180 -12.33 15.51 10.41
CA GLY A 180 -12.49 15.89 11.82
C GLY A 180 -12.46 14.72 12.83
N LYS A 181 -12.31 13.46 12.39
CA LYS A 181 -12.21 12.32 13.31
C LYS A 181 -10.82 12.23 13.95
N SER A 182 -10.78 11.96 15.25
CA SER A 182 -9.53 11.81 16.01
C SER A 182 -8.93 10.41 15.94
N PHE A 183 -9.74 9.41 15.59
CA PHE A 183 -9.44 7.97 15.62
C PHE A 183 -9.08 7.42 17.02
N LYS A 184 -9.28 8.20 18.10
CA LYS A 184 -8.81 7.88 19.45
C LYS A 184 -9.91 7.57 20.46
N LYS A 185 -11.17 7.59 20.02
CA LYS A 185 -12.33 7.43 20.90
C LYS A 185 -13.12 6.18 20.50
N ALA A 186 -13.26 5.26 21.45
CA ALA A 186 -14.09 4.08 21.25
C ALA A 186 -15.57 4.48 21.10
N GLY A 187 -16.29 3.77 20.24
CA GLY A 187 -17.68 4.06 19.86
C GLY A 187 -17.82 5.12 18.76
N ASP A 188 -16.76 5.84 18.40
CA ASP A 188 -16.81 6.70 17.21
C ASP A 188 -16.82 5.80 15.96
N GLU A 189 -17.71 6.10 15.01
CA GLU A 189 -17.69 5.46 13.69
C GLU A 189 -16.76 6.18 12.72
N ILE A 190 -16.07 5.39 11.90
CA ILE A 190 -15.23 5.83 10.78
C ILE A 190 -15.62 5.10 9.49
N VAL A 191 -15.47 5.77 8.35
CA VAL A 191 -15.64 5.19 7.01
C VAL A 191 -14.31 4.64 6.53
N VAL A 192 -14.29 3.37 6.11
CA VAL A 192 -13.08 2.65 5.69
C VAL A 192 -13.38 1.75 4.50
N PRO A 193 -12.37 1.39 3.70
CA PRO A 193 -12.46 0.31 2.73
C PRO A 193 -12.89 -1.02 3.36
N ASP A 194 -13.83 -1.72 2.72
CA ASP A 194 -14.18 -3.08 3.07
C ASP A 194 -13.24 -4.06 2.36
N VAL A 195 -12.10 -4.34 2.99
CA VAL A 195 -11.01 -5.16 2.45
C VAL A 195 -11.11 -6.64 2.83
N ALA A 196 -12.26 -7.07 3.36
CA ALA A 196 -12.46 -8.46 3.73
C ALA A 196 -12.44 -9.33 2.46
N ARG A 197 -11.37 -10.14 2.33
CA ARG A 197 -11.18 -11.12 1.27
C ARG A 197 -12.02 -12.35 1.58
N GLU A 198 -12.89 -12.74 0.66
CA GLU A 198 -13.71 -13.96 0.77
C GLU A 198 -13.24 -15.02 -0.22
N GLY A 199 -13.37 -16.28 0.19
CA GLY A 199 -12.83 -17.42 -0.54
C GLY A 199 -12.12 -18.35 0.43
N GLY A 200 -12.24 -19.65 0.21
CA GLY A 200 -11.57 -20.67 1.02
C GLY A 200 -10.04 -20.53 0.97
N LYS A 201 -9.33 -21.44 1.64
CA LYS A 201 -7.85 -21.46 1.63
C LYS A 201 -7.35 -21.72 0.19
N ILE A 202 -7.06 -20.65 -0.56
CA ILE A 202 -6.39 -20.73 -1.86
C ILE A 202 -5.00 -21.34 -1.61
N LYS A 203 -4.69 -22.42 -2.33
CA LYS A 203 -3.37 -23.04 -2.28
C LYS A 203 -2.54 -22.51 -3.44
N VAL A 204 -1.43 -21.86 -3.13
CA VAL A 204 -0.45 -21.44 -4.12
C VAL A 204 0.56 -22.57 -4.34
N SER A 205 0.81 -22.92 -5.60
CA SER A 205 1.80 -23.91 -6.01
C SER A 205 3.11 -23.26 -6.47
N ARG A 206 3.02 -22.03 -6.99
CA ARG A 206 4.13 -21.30 -7.60
C ARG A 206 4.00 -19.79 -7.42
N VAL A 207 5.12 -19.14 -7.16
CA VAL A 207 5.26 -17.68 -7.07
C VAL A 207 6.22 -17.22 -8.17
N GLU A 208 5.85 -16.18 -8.89
CA GLU A 208 6.73 -15.46 -9.82
C GLU A 208 7.01 -14.06 -9.29
N ILE A 209 8.25 -13.63 -9.40
CA ILE A 209 8.72 -12.29 -9.02
C ILE A 209 9.28 -11.64 -10.28
N ASP A 210 8.49 -10.76 -10.88
CA ASP A 210 8.92 -9.97 -12.06
C ASP A 210 9.68 -8.74 -11.56
N LYS A 211 11.01 -8.78 -11.74
CA LYS A 211 11.92 -7.72 -11.26
C LYS A 211 11.71 -6.40 -11.99
N GLN A 212 11.37 -6.45 -13.28
CA GLN A 212 11.17 -5.27 -14.13
C GLN A 212 9.81 -4.63 -13.84
N ALA A 213 8.74 -5.44 -13.84
CA ALA A 213 7.40 -4.96 -13.52
C ALA A 213 7.24 -4.63 -12.03
N ARG A 214 8.17 -5.05 -11.17
CA ARG A 214 8.08 -4.90 -9.71
C ARG A 214 6.78 -5.48 -9.16
N LEU A 215 6.49 -6.71 -9.56
CA LEU A 215 5.22 -7.38 -9.30
C LEU A 215 5.49 -8.82 -8.85
N LEU A 216 4.84 -9.24 -7.78
CA LEU A 216 4.79 -10.65 -7.38
C LEU A 216 3.45 -11.23 -7.85
N ARG A 217 3.48 -12.36 -8.56
CA ARG A 217 2.30 -13.13 -8.99
C ARG A 217 2.29 -14.48 -8.28
N ALA A 218 1.12 -14.92 -7.85
CA ALA A 218 0.94 -16.23 -7.23
C ALA A 218 -0.05 -17.08 -8.03
N PHE A 219 0.30 -18.35 -8.24
CA PHE A 219 -0.44 -19.27 -9.09
C PHE A 219 -0.95 -20.48 -8.32
N GLY A 220 -2.17 -20.91 -8.65
CA GLY A 220 -2.81 -22.11 -8.11
C GLY A 220 -2.19 -23.40 -8.63
N GLU A 221 -2.64 -24.55 -8.11
CA GLU A 221 -2.20 -25.88 -8.57
C GLU A 221 -2.57 -26.16 -10.05
N ASP A 222 -3.61 -25.50 -10.57
CA ASP A 222 -4.08 -25.55 -11.95
C ASP A 222 -3.38 -24.55 -12.88
N GLY A 223 -2.41 -23.79 -12.36
CA GLY A 223 -1.72 -22.72 -13.11
C GLY A 223 -2.52 -21.42 -13.23
N ALA A 224 -3.69 -21.30 -12.60
CA ALA A 224 -4.46 -20.06 -12.60
C ALA A 224 -3.72 -18.97 -11.81
N LEU A 225 -3.69 -17.75 -12.33
CA LEU A 225 -3.23 -16.57 -11.59
C LEU A 225 -4.26 -16.23 -10.51
N VAL A 226 -3.91 -16.46 -9.24
CA VAL A 226 -4.84 -16.32 -8.10
C VAL A 226 -4.59 -15.06 -7.29
N ALA A 227 -3.39 -14.49 -7.34
CA ALA A 227 -3.08 -13.23 -6.67
C ALA A 227 -1.95 -12.48 -7.36
N ALA A 228 -1.94 -11.16 -7.20
CA ALA A 228 -0.83 -10.31 -7.62
C ALA A 228 -0.63 -9.14 -6.65
N TYR A 229 0.63 -8.82 -6.34
CA TYR A 229 1.00 -7.78 -5.39
C TYR A 229 2.13 -6.91 -5.93
N PRO A 230 1.99 -5.57 -5.90
CA PRO A 230 3.11 -4.70 -6.20
C PRO A 230 4.22 -4.93 -5.18
N ALA A 231 5.46 -4.87 -5.65
CA ALA A 231 6.62 -5.15 -4.84
C ALA A 231 7.68 -4.06 -4.97
N SER A 232 8.53 -3.92 -3.96
CA SER A 232 9.82 -3.24 -4.10
C SER A 232 10.90 -4.31 -4.10
N ILE A 233 11.62 -4.40 -5.22
CA ILE A 233 12.62 -5.44 -5.49
C ILE A 233 14.00 -4.79 -5.62
N GLY A 234 15.08 -5.55 -5.41
CA GLY A 234 16.45 -5.03 -5.38
C GLY A 234 16.81 -4.17 -6.59
N SER A 235 17.58 -3.11 -6.38
CA SER A 235 18.10 -2.24 -7.46
C SER A 235 19.24 -2.91 -8.22
N ASP A 236 19.67 -2.32 -9.34
CA ASP A 236 20.86 -2.78 -10.07
C ASP A 236 22.13 -2.76 -9.20
N ASP A 237 22.25 -1.78 -8.29
CA ASP A 237 23.37 -1.68 -7.34
C ASP A 237 23.33 -2.79 -6.26
N LYS A 238 22.14 -3.34 -5.95
CA LYS A 238 21.90 -4.39 -4.94
C LYS A 238 20.81 -5.34 -5.42
N PRO A 239 21.11 -6.17 -6.44
CA PRO A 239 20.09 -6.90 -7.18
C PRO A 239 19.46 -7.99 -6.33
N ALA A 240 18.16 -8.21 -6.56
CA ALA A 240 17.52 -9.46 -6.17
C ALA A 240 18.16 -10.63 -6.96
N PRO A 241 18.18 -11.85 -6.40
CA PRO A 241 18.70 -13.02 -7.09
C PRO A 241 17.87 -13.30 -8.35
N SER A 242 18.41 -14.14 -9.22
CA SER A 242 17.75 -14.64 -10.42
C SER A 242 17.67 -16.16 -10.38
N GLY A 243 16.66 -16.73 -11.02
CA GLY A 243 16.45 -18.19 -11.06
C GLY A 243 15.35 -18.67 -10.14
N SER A 244 15.35 -19.98 -9.87
CA SER A 244 14.27 -20.66 -9.15
C SER A 244 14.71 -21.07 -7.75
N PHE A 245 13.90 -20.70 -6.76
CA PHE A 245 14.08 -21.00 -5.36
C PHE A 245 12.84 -21.68 -4.79
N LYS A 246 12.88 -22.03 -3.51
CA LYS A 246 11.72 -22.56 -2.79
C LYS A 246 11.47 -21.80 -1.52
N ILE A 247 10.19 -21.69 -1.14
CA ILE A 247 9.83 -21.21 0.19
C ILE A 247 10.26 -22.23 1.23
N THR A 248 11.05 -21.82 2.22
CA THR A 248 11.58 -22.69 3.28
C THR A 248 10.77 -22.59 4.58
N GLY A 249 10.14 -21.43 4.83
CA GLY A 249 9.34 -21.18 6.02
C GLY A 249 8.61 -19.85 5.99
N VAL A 250 7.70 -19.66 6.95
CA VAL A 250 6.96 -18.41 7.17
C VAL A 250 7.06 -18.05 8.65
N ALA A 251 7.56 -16.86 8.95
CA ALA A 251 7.60 -16.28 10.28
C ALA A 251 6.62 -15.11 10.36
N ARG A 252 5.57 -15.26 11.19
CA ARG A 252 4.62 -14.18 11.50
C ARG A 252 5.11 -13.40 12.72
N ASN A 253 5.03 -12.08 12.64
CA ASN A 253 5.54 -11.14 13.65
C ASN A 253 7.01 -11.44 14.02
N PRO A 254 7.93 -11.45 13.03
CA PRO A 254 9.32 -11.81 13.26
C PRO A 254 10.05 -10.74 14.08
N VAL A 255 11.03 -11.16 14.87
CA VAL A 255 12.12 -10.27 15.29
C VAL A 255 13.11 -10.10 14.15
N TYR A 256 13.87 -9.01 14.16
CA TYR A 256 14.91 -8.76 13.15
C TYR A 256 16.30 -8.84 13.76
N HIS A 257 17.12 -9.78 13.29
CA HIS A 257 18.50 -9.93 13.74
C HIS A 257 19.45 -9.20 12.79
N TYR A 258 20.01 -8.09 13.26
CA TYR A 258 21.03 -7.36 12.53
C TYR A 258 22.36 -8.10 12.62
N ASN A 259 23.01 -8.29 11.47
CA ASN A 259 24.36 -8.82 11.37
C ASN A 259 25.32 -7.70 10.89
N PRO A 260 26.33 -7.34 11.70
CA PRO A 260 27.25 -6.24 11.40
C PRO A 260 28.09 -6.45 10.13
N LYS A 261 28.23 -7.69 9.64
CA LYS A 261 28.93 -8.01 8.37
C LYS A 261 28.36 -7.22 7.18
N TYR A 262 27.10 -6.82 7.24
CA TYR A 262 26.42 -6.14 6.14
C TYR A 262 26.54 -4.61 6.18
N ALA A 263 27.16 -4.06 7.24
CA ALA A 263 27.55 -2.66 7.36
C ALA A 263 26.49 -1.66 6.87
N PHE A 264 25.28 -1.72 7.46
CA PHE A 264 24.18 -0.89 6.99
C PHE A 264 24.49 0.60 7.16
N LYS A 265 24.18 1.38 6.11
CA LYS A 265 24.28 2.83 6.15
C LYS A 265 23.49 3.37 7.34
N GLY A 266 24.16 4.03 8.27
CA GLY A 266 23.55 4.62 9.46
C GLY A 266 23.65 3.78 10.73
N VAL A 267 24.01 2.50 10.64
CA VAL A 267 24.35 1.67 11.79
C VAL A 267 25.84 1.82 12.09
N LYS A 268 26.18 2.16 13.33
CA LYS A 268 27.56 2.47 13.76
C LYS A 268 28.22 1.32 14.50
N THR A 269 27.43 0.38 15.03
CA THR A 269 27.95 -0.74 15.81
C THR A 269 28.44 -1.88 14.92
N ASN A 270 29.52 -2.52 15.38
CA ASN A 270 30.04 -3.77 14.81
C ASN A 270 29.56 -5.01 15.60
N GLU A 271 28.65 -4.83 16.55
CA GLU A 271 28.03 -5.92 17.32
C GLU A 271 26.66 -6.29 16.75
N PRO A 272 26.31 -7.57 16.71
CA PRO A 272 24.96 -8.00 16.35
C PRO A 272 23.95 -7.53 17.41
N PHE A 273 22.75 -7.20 16.96
CA PHE A 273 21.64 -6.86 17.86
C PHE A 273 20.31 -7.34 17.29
N THR A 274 19.29 -7.40 18.15
CA THR A 274 17.95 -7.81 17.76
C THR A 274 16.97 -6.65 17.90
N VAL A 275 16.19 -6.41 16.86
CA VAL A 275 15.06 -5.46 16.87
C VAL A 275 13.77 -6.23 17.10
N ALA A 276 12.97 -5.75 18.04
CA ALA A 276 11.73 -6.41 18.45
C ALA A 276 10.70 -6.49 17.31
N ALA A 277 9.73 -7.38 17.47
CA ALA A 277 8.69 -7.60 16.47
C ALA A 277 7.65 -6.47 16.41
N GLY A 278 6.94 -6.39 15.29
CA GLY A 278 5.78 -5.53 15.08
C GLY A 278 5.66 -5.02 13.64
N PRO A 279 4.54 -4.38 13.28
CA PRO A 279 4.29 -3.88 11.90
C PRO A 279 5.33 -2.86 11.43
N ASN A 280 5.95 -2.12 12.35
CA ASN A 280 7.02 -1.16 12.05
C ASN A 280 8.42 -1.78 12.09
N ASN A 281 8.55 -3.10 12.25
CA ASN A 281 9.82 -3.80 12.15
C ASN A 281 10.42 -3.60 10.74
N PRO A 282 11.77 -3.54 10.58
CA PRO A 282 12.41 -3.45 9.26
C PRO A 282 11.97 -4.49 8.23
N VAL A 283 11.59 -5.70 8.67
CA VAL A 283 11.02 -6.76 7.81
C VAL A 283 9.49 -6.88 7.92
N GLY A 284 8.85 -5.90 8.57
CA GLY A 284 7.40 -5.79 8.70
C GLY A 284 6.77 -6.91 9.53
N ALA A 285 5.49 -7.15 9.25
CA ALA A 285 4.66 -8.07 10.02
C ALA A 285 4.88 -9.56 9.70
N VAL A 286 5.45 -9.89 8.53
CA VAL A 286 5.68 -11.27 8.10
C VAL A 286 6.97 -11.36 7.28
N TRP A 287 7.71 -12.44 7.51
CA TRP A 287 8.84 -12.89 6.69
C TRP A 287 8.52 -14.26 6.07
N ILE A 288 8.70 -14.39 4.77
CA ILE A 288 8.63 -15.65 4.01
C ILE A 288 10.04 -15.95 3.53
N ASP A 289 10.61 -17.03 4.04
CA ASP A 289 12.00 -17.39 3.83
C ASP A 289 12.18 -18.15 2.50
N LEU A 290 13.27 -17.90 1.80
CA LEU A 290 13.61 -18.57 0.54
C LEU A 290 14.82 -19.49 0.72
N SER A 291 14.96 -20.46 -0.19
CA SER A 291 16.11 -21.38 -0.20
C SER A 291 17.43 -20.69 -0.57
N GLU A 292 17.37 -19.46 -1.08
CA GLU A 292 18.55 -18.61 -1.24
C GLU A 292 18.93 -18.00 0.11
N PRO A 293 20.14 -18.25 0.64
CA PRO A 293 20.54 -17.78 1.95
C PRO A 293 20.38 -16.27 2.12
N SER A 294 19.73 -15.86 3.21
CA SER A 294 19.49 -14.45 3.54
C SER A 294 18.58 -13.69 2.57
N TYR A 295 17.78 -14.37 1.74
CA TYR A 295 16.72 -13.72 0.95
C TYR A 295 15.32 -14.17 1.37
N GLY A 296 14.36 -13.27 1.22
CA GLY A 296 12.98 -13.49 1.61
C GLY A 296 12.00 -12.53 0.95
N ILE A 297 10.72 -12.87 1.06
CA ILE A 297 9.59 -11.98 0.76
C ILE A 297 9.04 -11.48 2.09
N HIS A 298 8.95 -10.18 2.29
CA HIS A 298 8.62 -9.64 3.61
C HIS A 298 7.78 -8.37 3.57
N GLY A 299 7.19 -8.04 4.72
CA GLY A 299 6.40 -6.82 4.90
C GLY A 299 7.26 -5.57 5.04
N THR A 300 6.64 -4.44 5.38
CA THR A 300 7.38 -3.20 5.56
C THR A 300 6.68 -2.23 6.51
N ALA A 301 7.48 -1.42 7.21
CA ALA A 301 7.01 -0.26 7.97
C ALA A 301 6.55 0.93 7.09
N GLU A 302 6.76 0.86 5.77
CA GLU A 302 6.50 1.97 4.83
C GLU A 302 5.67 1.53 3.62
N PRO A 303 4.42 1.08 3.80
CA PRO A 303 3.62 0.49 2.73
C PRO A 303 3.39 1.42 1.53
N SER A 304 3.33 2.75 1.75
CA SER A 304 3.14 3.75 0.70
C SER A 304 4.32 3.88 -0.28
N ARG A 305 5.44 3.18 -0.03
CA ARG A 305 6.62 3.16 -0.91
C ARG A 305 6.72 1.93 -1.81
N ILE A 306 5.89 0.93 -1.57
CA ILE A 306 5.91 -0.31 -2.35
C ILE A 306 5.65 -0.01 -3.83
N GLY A 307 6.49 -0.55 -4.71
CA GLY A 307 6.48 -0.30 -6.16
C GLY A 307 7.10 1.03 -6.60
N ARG A 308 7.27 1.99 -5.68
CA ARG A 308 7.82 3.34 -5.95
C ARG A 308 9.33 3.45 -5.69
N THR A 309 9.87 2.58 -4.85
CA THR A 309 11.31 2.52 -4.51
C THR A 309 11.89 1.16 -4.80
N TYR A 310 13.20 1.09 -4.99
CA TYR A 310 13.94 -0.17 -5.00
C TYR A 310 14.25 -0.63 -3.57
N SER A 311 14.43 -1.94 -3.40
CA SER A 311 14.93 -2.52 -2.16
C SER A 311 16.44 -2.76 -2.24
N HIS A 312 16.98 -3.40 -1.21
CA HIS A 312 18.38 -3.78 -1.07
C HIS A 312 18.55 -5.31 -1.21
N GLY A 313 17.85 -5.92 -2.18
CA GLY A 313 17.92 -7.34 -2.50
C GLY A 313 16.59 -8.09 -2.34
N CYS A 314 15.92 -8.01 -1.17
CA CYS A 314 14.69 -8.77 -0.92
C CYS A 314 13.43 -8.19 -1.57
N VAL A 315 12.37 -9.00 -1.59
CA VAL A 315 11.06 -8.60 -2.11
C VAL A 315 10.23 -8.02 -0.96
N ARG A 316 10.02 -6.70 -1.01
CA ARG A 316 9.17 -5.98 -0.04
C ARG A 316 7.76 -5.88 -0.58
N LEU A 317 6.79 -6.27 0.24
CA LEU A 317 5.36 -6.05 0.04
C LEU A 317 4.82 -5.18 1.17
N THR A 318 3.58 -4.72 1.04
CA THR A 318 2.83 -4.15 2.18
C THR A 318 2.61 -5.26 3.23
N ASN A 319 2.37 -4.89 4.49
CA ASN A 319 2.18 -5.88 5.55
C ASN A 319 0.95 -6.77 5.29
N TRP A 320 -0.13 -6.22 4.72
CA TRP A 320 -1.33 -6.97 4.37
C TRP A 320 -1.13 -7.91 3.19
N ASP A 321 -0.41 -7.48 2.16
CA ASP A 321 -0.14 -8.33 0.99
C ASP A 321 0.76 -9.52 1.33
N VAL A 322 1.83 -9.31 2.11
CA VAL A 322 2.66 -10.44 2.57
C VAL A 322 1.88 -11.36 3.51
N SER A 323 0.97 -10.82 4.32
CA SER A 323 0.17 -11.61 5.26
C SER A 323 -0.82 -12.52 4.54
N ASP A 324 -1.37 -12.05 3.42
CA ASP A 324 -2.24 -12.80 2.54
C ASP A 324 -1.46 -13.89 1.78
N LEU A 325 -0.34 -13.53 1.15
CA LEU A 325 0.55 -14.51 0.50
C LEU A 325 0.96 -15.61 1.48
N ALA A 326 1.37 -15.23 2.70
CA ALA A 326 1.71 -16.15 3.79
C ALA A 326 0.55 -17.03 4.26
N GLY A 327 -0.71 -16.66 3.96
CA GLY A 327 -1.89 -17.50 4.19
C GLY A 327 -2.09 -18.57 3.11
N MET A 328 -1.48 -18.38 1.92
CA MET A 328 -1.67 -19.23 0.74
C MET A 328 -0.49 -20.14 0.42
N VAL A 329 0.74 -19.74 0.77
CA VAL A 329 1.96 -20.49 0.50
C VAL A 329 2.29 -21.53 1.58
N LYS A 330 3.06 -22.55 1.20
CA LYS A 330 3.63 -23.56 2.10
C LYS A 330 5.11 -23.77 1.79
N LYS A 331 5.81 -24.42 2.72
CA LYS A 331 7.17 -24.88 2.48
C LYS A 331 7.23 -25.75 1.21
N GLY A 332 8.20 -25.49 0.35
CA GLY A 332 8.43 -26.20 -0.91
C GLY A 332 7.78 -25.56 -2.14
N VAL A 333 6.90 -24.57 -1.97
CA VAL A 333 6.36 -23.76 -3.09
C VAL A 333 7.52 -23.17 -3.87
N GLU A 334 7.47 -23.34 -5.19
CA GLU A 334 8.47 -22.80 -6.10
C GLU A 334 8.33 -21.28 -6.21
N THR A 335 9.46 -20.58 -6.17
CA THR A 335 9.54 -19.13 -6.29
C THR A 335 10.55 -18.79 -7.38
N VAL A 336 10.07 -18.27 -8.51
CA VAL A 336 10.89 -17.94 -9.68
C VAL A 336 11.11 -16.42 -9.73
N PHE A 337 12.37 -16.00 -9.85
CA PHE A 337 12.73 -14.61 -10.14
C PHE A 337 12.96 -14.46 -11.63
N GLU A 338 12.14 -13.61 -12.26
CA GLU A 338 12.17 -13.35 -13.70
C GLU A 338 12.93 -12.04 -13.97
N ASP A 339 13.93 -12.12 -14.85
CA ASP A 339 14.69 -10.96 -15.34
C ASP A 339 14.06 -10.31 -16.58
N THR A 340 13.11 -11.00 -17.22
CA THR A 340 12.43 -10.55 -18.45
C THR A 340 10.94 -10.42 -18.20
N SER A 341 10.37 -9.22 -18.36
CA SER A 341 8.91 -9.09 -18.41
C SER A 341 8.34 -9.77 -19.66
N PRO A 342 7.12 -10.34 -19.62
CA PRO A 342 6.30 -10.56 -20.81
C PRO A 342 6.16 -9.22 -21.57
N PRO A 343 5.97 -9.23 -22.91
CA PRO A 343 5.99 -8.01 -23.72
C PRO A 343 5.06 -6.92 -23.15
N GLN A 344 5.66 -5.82 -22.72
CA GLN A 344 4.97 -4.63 -22.23
C GLN A 344 4.51 -3.80 -23.44
N ILE A 345 3.26 -3.34 -23.44
CA ILE A 345 2.82 -2.23 -24.29
C ILE A 345 3.33 -0.94 -23.62
N GLU A 346 4.09 -0.14 -24.36
CA GLU A 346 4.75 1.07 -23.84
C GLU A 346 3.76 2.07 -23.22
N THR A 347 3.87 2.30 -21.91
CA THR A 347 3.38 3.52 -21.28
C THR A 347 4.52 4.18 -20.52
N GLY A 348 5.02 5.28 -21.07
CA GLY A 348 6.13 6.05 -20.51
C GLY A 348 5.78 6.73 -19.19
N ALA A 349 6.58 6.48 -18.16
CA ALA A 349 6.65 7.32 -16.98
C ALA A 349 8.10 7.38 -16.44
N ILE A 350 8.62 8.60 -16.41
CA ILE A 350 9.93 9.02 -15.94
C ILE A 350 10.12 8.77 -14.43
N ALA A 351 11.13 7.96 -14.09
CA ALA A 351 11.59 7.74 -12.72
C ALA A 351 12.17 9.03 -12.11
N GLN A 352 11.52 9.57 -11.07
CA GLN A 352 12.12 10.61 -10.24
C GLN A 352 12.83 10.00 -9.02
N LYS A 353 14.14 10.25 -8.91
CA LYS A 353 14.97 9.98 -7.73
C LYS A 353 14.40 10.73 -6.52
N SER A 354 13.73 10.02 -5.62
CA SER A 354 13.40 10.52 -4.28
C SER A 354 14.55 10.22 -3.31
N PRO A 355 14.80 11.07 -2.29
CA PRO A 355 15.83 10.82 -1.29
C PRO A 355 15.49 9.56 -0.49
N GLU A 356 16.50 8.74 -0.29
CA GLU A 356 16.47 7.36 0.20
C GLU A 356 16.49 7.28 1.74
N PRO A 357 15.45 6.76 2.40
CA PRO A 357 15.54 6.40 3.81
C PRO A 357 16.04 4.98 3.96
N GLN A 358 16.68 4.72 5.09
CA GLN A 358 17.36 3.47 5.41
C GLN A 358 16.36 2.30 5.48
N ALA A 359 16.06 1.70 4.33
CA ALA A 359 15.58 0.34 4.28
C ALA A 359 16.73 -0.55 4.76
N ALA A 360 16.47 -1.42 5.75
CA ALA A 360 17.44 -2.46 6.09
C ALA A 360 17.69 -3.29 4.82
N PRO A 361 18.94 -3.40 4.34
CA PRO A 361 19.32 -4.49 3.46
C PRO A 361 18.92 -5.80 4.09
N ALA A 362 18.26 -6.63 3.31
CA ALA A 362 17.61 -7.81 3.83
C ALA A 362 18.56 -8.99 3.93
N GLN A 363 19.85 -8.74 4.04
CA GLN A 363 20.76 -9.75 4.54
C GLN A 363 20.59 -9.77 6.06
N ALA A 364 19.60 -10.55 6.51
CA ALA A 364 19.41 -10.91 7.90
C ALA A 364 19.84 -12.36 8.08
N ALA A 365 20.33 -12.72 9.25
CA ALA A 365 20.25 -14.13 9.64
C ALA A 365 18.76 -14.49 9.64
N PRO A 366 18.35 -15.62 9.03
CA PRO A 366 16.95 -16.02 9.07
C PRO A 366 16.49 -15.98 10.53
N PRO A 367 15.36 -15.31 10.84
CA PRO A 367 14.86 -15.33 12.21
C PRO A 367 14.69 -16.79 12.60
N ALA A 368 15.24 -17.17 13.76
CA ALA A 368 14.95 -18.48 14.30
C ALA A 368 13.42 -18.65 14.29
N VAL A 369 12.94 -19.77 13.76
CA VAL A 369 11.52 -20.13 13.78
C VAL A 369 11.18 -20.42 15.25
N ALA A 370 11.12 -19.38 16.07
CA ALA A 370 10.68 -19.46 17.44
C ALA A 370 9.16 -19.45 17.40
N ASP A 371 8.56 -20.43 18.07
CA ASP A 371 7.12 -20.47 18.33
C ASP A 371 6.70 -19.17 19.02
N ALA A 372 6.25 -18.20 18.22
CA ALA A 372 5.77 -16.93 18.72
C ALA A 372 4.46 -17.20 19.48
N LYS A 373 4.52 -17.10 20.81
CA LYS A 373 3.36 -17.01 21.70
C LYS A 373 2.31 -16.11 21.05
N ALA A 374 1.08 -16.61 20.86
CA ALA A 374 0.03 -15.94 20.10
C ALA A 374 -0.24 -14.51 20.61
N ILE A 375 0.34 -13.51 19.95
CA ILE A 375 -0.07 -12.11 20.04
C ILE A 375 -1.14 -11.93 18.95
N PRO A 376 -2.29 -11.26 19.23
CA PRO A 376 -3.36 -11.12 18.24
C PRO A 376 -2.81 -10.61 16.90
N SER A 377 -3.24 -11.25 15.82
CA SER A 377 -2.83 -10.93 14.44
C SER A 377 -2.92 -9.42 14.22
N PHE A 378 -1.78 -8.80 13.88
CA PHE A 378 -1.68 -7.36 13.69
C PHE A 378 -2.38 -6.87 12.42
N VAL A 379 -2.70 -7.78 11.49
CA VAL A 379 -2.89 -7.43 10.08
C VAL A 379 -4.26 -7.81 9.51
N ALA A 380 -4.98 -8.76 10.11
CA ALA A 380 -6.27 -9.17 9.55
C ALA A 380 -7.40 -8.24 10.05
N ALA A 381 -8.07 -7.55 9.12
CA ALA A 381 -9.40 -7.01 9.40
C ALA A 381 -10.33 -8.19 9.72
N PRO A 382 -10.98 -8.23 10.90
CA PRO A 382 -12.01 -9.23 11.16
C PRO A 382 -13.17 -9.03 10.18
N PRO A 383 -13.95 -10.09 9.87
CA PRO A 383 -15.18 -9.91 9.11
C PRO A 383 -16.06 -8.89 9.85
N LEU A 384 -16.50 -7.86 9.12
CA LEU A 384 -17.42 -6.88 9.66
C LEU A 384 -18.79 -7.56 9.79
N SER A 385 -19.27 -7.70 11.02
CA SER A 385 -20.61 -8.22 11.24
C SER A 385 -21.61 -7.36 10.47
N ALA A 386 -22.35 -7.98 9.55
CA ALA A 386 -23.50 -7.33 8.93
C ALA A 386 -24.44 -6.87 10.05
N THR A 387 -24.61 -5.55 10.18
CA THR A 387 -25.72 -5.00 10.94
C THR A 387 -26.99 -5.56 10.30
N LYS A 388 -27.66 -6.48 11.00
CA LYS A 388 -29.04 -6.85 10.67
C LYS A 388 -29.84 -5.56 10.71
N ALA A 389 -30.25 -5.06 9.54
CA ALA A 389 -31.37 -4.15 9.46
C ALA A 389 -32.55 -4.85 10.16
N LYS A 390 -33.03 -4.23 11.23
CA LYS A 390 -34.30 -4.60 11.87
C LYS A 390 -35.43 -3.82 11.23
#